data_AF-A0A1G3PM33-F1
#
_entry.id   AF-A0A1G3PM33-F1
#
_cell.length_a   1.000
_cell.length_b   1.000
_cell.length_c   1.000
_cell.angle_alpha   90.00
_cell.angle_beta   90.00
_cell.angle_gamma   90.00
#
_symmetry.space_group_name_H-M   'P 1'
#
loop_
_entity.id
_entity.type
_entity.pdbx_description
1 polymer ?
#
loop_
_entity_poly.entity_id
_entity_poly.type
_entity_poly.pdbx_seq_one_letter_code
_entity_poly.pdbx_strand_id
1 'polypeptide(L)'
;MKKYAVLFDRKNIPDNYPIDDFLAVTVEKLKGAECEIYLVSERKVDGLTSIKPGTAHELLDFIAENCAGGIVLLMNAYCPLLDTLSLGEMIDEHTRLVFDFTYPENLPNGVLPEILTADVARFIRETVPKNAPLPKNHIRDLFESDISSYDTNIYINPSRIIRYRVNFLPDSLNDYLITRGIMEKHGTGLGLSALEELISKNPELIRKRPTFYEIELNGEREQAFFPDGGADGEMSPSDLRKILASIRDFSHLPVVMFGLYGDPFLHSRFGDLLGVIREFPDLRFIFESRALLTNFAPARDALALPNIELIFDISASQEKTFAAQKKPRNPILPQPSLETTVSEIKALVPSERVYVQFTRTGGNEDELMKFYDIWKDYGDRIIVKKPDTFGGKMNPLRVVDLSPIERHACLHLKHDMAIRTDGTVQLCRQDFHRAHTMGNILTDGIEKCWAAMETPYHAHWKGDYNSPPLCAGCDEWWVFNF
;
A
#
# COMPACT_ATOMS: atom_id res chain seq x y z
N MET A 1 2.70 -37.30 13.61
CA MET A 1 1.70 -36.79 12.64
C MET A 1 2.45 -36.44 11.37
N LYS A 2 1.90 -36.75 10.18
CA LYS A 2 2.56 -36.37 8.92
C LYS A 2 2.41 -34.87 8.67
N LYS A 3 3.45 -34.25 8.11
CA LYS A 3 3.47 -32.83 7.76
C LYS A 3 3.70 -32.70 6.27
N TYR A 4 2.85 -31.90 5.64
CA TYR A 4 2.96 -31.55 4.23
C TYR A 4 3.17 -30.05 4.11
N ALA A 5 3.87 -29.60 3.08
CA ALA A 5 3.96 -28.20 2.71
C ALA A 5 3.50 -28.04 1.28
N VAL A 6 2.50 -27.18 1.07
CA VAL A 6 2.00 -26.80 -0.25
C VAL A 6 2.43 -25.37 -0.53
N LEU A 7 3.36 -25.23 -1.46
CA LEU A 7 4.04 -23.98 -1.77
C LEU A 7 3.48 -23.34 -3.04
N PHE A 8 3.11 -22.06 -2.97
CA PHE A 8 2.66 -21.31 -4.14
C PHE A 8 3.84 -20.63 -4.85
N ASP A 9 4.14 -21.05 -6.08
CA ASP A 9 5.16 -20.43 -6.92
C ASP A 9 4.65 -19.12 -7.49
N ARG A 10 4.77 -18.05 -6.70
CA ARG A 10 4.24 -16.73 -7.03
C ARG A 10 5.18 -15.62 -6.64
N LYS A 11 5.41 -14.73 -7.60
CA LYS A 11 6.21 -13.52 -7.46
C LYS A 11 5.53 -12.40 -8.24
N ASN A 12 5.71 -11.18 -7.80
CA ASN A 12 5.31 -9.98 -8.53
C ASN A 12 6.54 -9.05 -8.68
N ILE A 13 7.61 -9.63 -9.22
CA ILE A 13 8.83 -8.92 -9.59
C ILE A 13 9.29 -9.34 -11.00
N PRO A 14 10.05 -8.50 -11.71
CA PRO A 14 10.52 -8.81 -13.06
C PRO A 14 11.42 -10.04 -13.10
N ASP A 15 11.41 -10.77 -14.22
CA ASP A 15 12.16 -12.03 -14.37
C ASP A 15 13.69 -11.90 -14.30
N ASN A 16 14.23 -10.69 -14.48
CA ASN A 16 15.66 -10.42 -14.33
C ASN A 16 16.12 -10.34 -12.86
N TYR A 17 15.21 -10.51 -11.89
CA TYR A 17 15.54 -10.64 -10.47
C TYR A 17 15.52 -12.12 -10.06
N PRO A 18 16.67 -12.74 -9.78
CA PRO A 18 16.75 -14.16 -9.44
C PRO A 18 16.07 -14.44 -8.09
N ILE A 19 15.33 -15.55 -7.99
CA ILE A 19 14.67 -15.98 -6.73
C ILE A 19 14.75 -17.50 -6.51
N ASP A 20 15.46 -18.22 -7.35
CA ASP A 20 15.59 -19.68 -7.19
C ASP A 20 16.34 -20.05 -5.91
N ASP A 21 17.23 -19.16 -5.44
CA ASP A 21 17.87 -19.24 -4.12
C ASP A 21 16.85 -19.10 -2.98
N PHE A 22 15.84 -18.22 -3.11
CA PHE A 22 14.77 -18.09 -2.10
C PHE A 22 13.97 -19.40 -1.99
N LEU A 23 13.63 -20.02 -3.12
CA LEU A 23 12.94 -21.30 -3.15
C LEU A 23 13.79 -22.40 -2.51
N ALA A 24 15.07 -22.49 -2.89
CA ALA A 24 15.97 -23.50 -2.35
C ALA A 24 16.09 -23.43 -0.81
N VAL A 25 16.26 -22.22 -0.25
CA VAL A 25 16.31 -22.00 1.19
C VAL A 25 14.99 -22.38 1.86
N THR A 26 13.85 -21.98 1.28
CA THR A 26 12.52 -22.29 1.83
C THR A 26 12.31 -23.81 1.91
N VAL A 27 12.67 -24.52 0.83
CA VAL A 27 12.60 -25.99 0.75
C VAL A 27 13.53 -26.66 1.76
N GLU A 28 14.75 -26.15 1.93
CA GLU A 28 15.71 -26.70 2.91
C GLU A 28 15.16 -26.61 4.33
N LYS A 29 14.62 -25.45 4.72
CA LYS A 29 14.00 -25.24 6.03
C LYS A 29 12.83 -26.18 6.28
N LEU A 30 11.96 -26.37 5.30
CA LEU A 30 10.80 -27.25 5.40
C LEU A 30 11.19 -28.74 5.45
N LYS A 31 12.24 -29.13 4.72
CA LYS A 31 12.84 -30.47 4.87
C LYS A 31 13.41 -30.68 6.27
N GLY A 32 14.05 -29.67 6.85
CA GLY A 32 14.50 -29.68 8.25
C GLY A 32 13.35 -29.81 9.25
N ALA A 33 12.15 -29.36 8.89
CA ALA A 33 10.91 -29.54 9.66
C ALA A 33 10.19 -30.88 9.37
N GLU A 34 10.81 -31.77 8.58
CA GLU A 34 10.29 -33.08 8.17
C GLU A 34 8.99 -33.01 7.34
N CYS A 35 8.85 -31.97 6.51
CA CYS A 35 7.70 -31.82 5.61
C CYS A 35 7.92 -32.53 4.27
N GLU A 36 6.88 -33.22 3.78
CA GLU A 36 6.76 -33.60 2.38
C GLU A 36 6.26 -32.39 1.57
N ILE A 37 6.90 -32.06 0.44
CA ILE A 37 6.72 -30.76 -0.22
C ILE A 37 6.07 -30.93 -1.60
N TYR A 38 5.00 -30.19 -1.81
CA TYR A 38 4.30 -30.01 -3.08
C TYR A 38 4.41 -28.55 -3.54
N LEU A 39 4.67 -28.36 -4.84
CA LEU A 39 4.82 -27.03 -5.42
C LEU A 39 3.67 -26.76 -6.40
N VAL A 40 2.80 -25.81 -6.09
CA VAL A 40 1.79 -25.27 -7.02
C VAL A 40 2.52 -24.37 -8.02
N SER A 41 2.85 -24.91 -9.19
CA SER A 41 3.63 -24.19 -10.20
C SER A 41 3.42 -24.69 -11.61
N GLU A 42 3.48 -23.75 -12.56
CA GLU A 42 3.53 -24.08 -13.99
C GLU A 42 4.87 -24.66 -14.41
N ARG A 43 5.96 -24.32 -13.72
CA ARG A 43 7.30 -24.83 -14.00
C ARG A 43 7.57 -26.12 -13.24
N LYS A 44 8.40 -26.98 -13.84
CA LYS A 44 8.98 -28.13 -13.16
C LYS A 44 10.22 -27.68 -12.40
N VAL A 45 10.32 -28.06 -11.14
CA VAL A 45 11.49 -27.81 -10.29
C VAL A 45 12.05 -29.16 -9.88
N ASP A 46 13.33 -29.39 -10.18
CA ASP A 46 13.98 -30.67 -9.91
C ASP A 46 13.95 -31.01 -8.41
N GLY A 47 13.53 -32.23 -8.09
CA GLY A 47 13.44 -32.72 -6.72
C GLY A 47 12.21 -32.26 -5.92
N LEU A 48 11.24 -31.61 -6.56
CA LEU A 48 9.92 -31.28 -5.99
C LEU A 48 8.79 -31.87 -6.81
N THR A 49 7.70 -32.25 -6.14
CA THR A 49 6.46 -32.68 -6.80
C THR A 49 5.63 -31.45 -7.17
N SER A 50 5.62 -31.09 -8.45
CA SER A 50 4.80 -29.99 -8.96
C SER A 50 3.34 -30.41 -9.18
N ILE A 51 2.40 -29.55 -8.76
CA ILE A 51 0.96 -29.68 -9.00
C ILE A 51 0.43 -28.42 -9.70
N LYS A 52 -0.68 -28.57 -10.43
CA LYS A 52 -1.27 -27.51 -11.25
C LYS A 52 -2.79 -27.43 -11.08
N PRO A 53 -3.30 -27.08 -9.89
CA PRO A 53 -4.73 -26.86 -9.71
C PRO A 53 -5.17 -25.63 -10.52
N GLY A 54 -6.22 -25.76 -11.33
CA GLY A 54 -6.84 -24.64 -12.05
C GLY A 54 -7.72 -23.76 -11.17
N THR A 55 -8.15 -24.27 -10.02
CA THR A 55 -9.06 -23.58 -9.09
C THR A 55 -8.70 -23.88 -7.63
N ALA A 56 -9.20 -23.07 -6.69
CA ALA A 56 -9.11 -23.37 -5.27
C ALA A 56 -9.77 -24.71 -4.91
N HIS A 57 -10.85 -25.07 -5.60
CA HIS A 57 -11.54 -26.33 -5.39
C HIS A 57 -10.65 -27.54 -5.74
N GLU A 58 -9.94 -27.50 -6.87
CA GLU A 58 -8.99 -28.56 -7.25
C GLU A 58 -7.80 -28.67 -6.28
N LEU A 59 -7.34 -27.54 -5.74
CA LEU A 59 -6.30 -27.54 -4.71
C LEU A 59 -6.78 -28.25 -3.43
N LEU A 60 -8.01 -27.97 -2.99
CA LEU A 60 -8.57 -28.57 -1.79
C LEU A 60 -8.85 -30.08 -1.97
N ASP A 61 -9.31 -30.50 -3.15
CA ASP A 61 -9.44 -31.92 -3.49
C ASP A 61 -8.06 -32.62 -3.44
N PHE A 62 -7.02 -32.00 -4.02
CA PHE A 62 -5.66 -32.52 -3.94
C PHE A 62 -5.18 -32.69 -2.49
N ILE A 63 -5.39 -31.68 -1.63
CA ILE A 63 -5.02 -31.73 -0.21
C ILE A 63 -5.75 -32.88 0.49
N ALA A 64 -7.07 -32.98 0.31
CA ALA A 64 -7.89 -34.00 0.96
C ALA A 64 -7.49 -35.44 0.55
N GLU A 65 -7.01 -35.63 -0.68
CA GLU A 65 -6.62 -36.95 -1.20
C GLU A 65 -5.18 -37.33 -0.86
N ASN A 66 -4.24 -36.38 -0.97
CA ASN A 66 -2.81 -36.67 -0.93
C ASN A 66 -2.17 -36.34 0.44
N CYS A 67 -2.83 -35.51 1.25
CA CYS A 67 -2.32 -35.10 2.57
C CYS A 67 -3.12 -35.69 3.75
N ALA A 68 -4.02 -36.65 3.48
CA ALA A 68 -4.93 -37.22 4.48
C ALA A 68 -4.24 -37.69 5.78
N GLY A 69 -4.88 -37.41 6.92
CA GLY A 69 -4.37 -37.77 8.25
C GLY A 69 -3.12 -37.00 8.70
N GLY A 70 -2.83 -35.86 8.08
CA GLY A 70 -1.74 -34.96 8.45
C GLY A 70 -2.15 -33.49 8.46
N ILE A 71 -1.17 -32.63 8.69
CA ILE A 71 -1.30 -31.18 8.62
C ILE A 71 -0.63 -30.65 7.37
N VAL A 72 -1.16 -29.57 6.81
CA VAL A 72 -0.68 -28.92 5.60
C VAL A 72 -0.27 -27.49 5.91
N LEU A 73 1.00 -27.20 5.71
CA LEU A 73 1.56 -25.85 5.73
C LEU A 73 1.31 -25.20 4.38
N LEU A 74 0.58 -24.10 4.36
CA LEU A 74 0.21 -23.35 3.16
C LEU A 74 0.96 -22.01 3.17
N MET A 75 1.79 -21.77 2.14
CA MET A 75 2.59 -20.55 2.05
C MET A 75 3.13 -20.29 0.64
N ASN A 76 3.62 -19.07 0.41
CA ASN A 76 4.39 -18.75 -0.79
C ASN A 76 5.72 -19.54 -0.81
N ALA A 77 6.18 -19.94 -2.00
CA ALA A 77 7.40 -20.73 -2.17
C ALA A 77 8.70 -19.96 -1.89
N TYR A 78 8.65 -18.62 -1.82
CA TYR A 78 9.80 -17.73 -1.73
C TYR A 78 9.93 -17.06 -0.36
N CYS A 79 9.98 -17.87 0.71
CA CYS A 79 10.05 -17.42 2.11
C CYS A 79 11.39 -17.76 2.78
N PRO A 80 12.53 -17.20 2.34
CA PRO A 80 13.83 -17.55 2.89
C PRO A 80 13.99 -17.15 4.37
N LEU A 81 13.15 -16.22 4.86
CA LEU A 81 13.12 -15.75 6.25
C LEU A 81 12.07 -16.48 7.11
N LEU A 82 11.57 -17.64 6.66
CA LEU A 82 10.72 -18.53 7.47
C LEU A 82 11.33 -18.81 8.85
N ASP A 83 10.62 -18.45 9.92
CA ASP A 83 11.04 -18.71 11.30
C ASP A 83 10.69 -20.13 11.70
N THR A 84 11.67 -21.01 11.67
CA THR A 84 11.49 -22.43 12.00
C THR A 84 11.23 -22.68 13.49
N LEU A 85 11.61 -21.75 14.38
CA LEU A 85 11.36 -21.90 15.82
C LEU A 85 9.88 -21.69 16.12
N SER A 86 9.33 -20.53 15.70
CA SER A 86 7.90 -20.25 15.86
C SER A 86 7.02 -21.17 15.02
N LEU A 87 7.49 -21.67 13.87
CA LEU A 87 6.80 -22.73 13.13
C LEU A 87 6.63 -23.99 13.99
N GLY A 88 7.66 -24.40 14.73
CA GLY A 88 7.59 -25.56 15.61
C GLY A 88 6.57 -25.38 16.73
N GLU A 89 6.54 -24.20 17.35
CA GLU A 89 5.55 -23.82 18.37
C GLU A 89 4.13 -23.84 17.81
N MET A 90 3.93 -23.23 16.64
CA MET A 90 2.62 -23.16 15.98
C MET A 90 2.10 -24.55 15.60
N ILE A 91 2.98 -25.46 15.15
CA ILE A 91 2.62 -26.86 14.88
C ILE A 91 2.28 -27.60 16.18
N ASP A 92 3.05 -27.44 17.26
CA ASP A 92 2.73 -28.06 18.55
C ASP A 92 1.36 -27.61 19.05
N GLU A 93 1.09 -26.31 19.07
CA GLU A 93 -0.20 -25.77 19.50
C GLU A 93 -1.35 -26.29 18.63
N HIS A 94 -1.22 -26.21 17.31
CA HIS A 94 -2.21 -26.71 16.37
C HIS A 94 -2.57 -28.18 16.63
N THR A 95 -1.56 -29.03 16.83
CA THR A 95 -1.75 -30.47 16.96
C THR A 95 -2.16 -30.89 18.37
N ARG A 96 -1.59 -30.29 19.41
CA ARG A 96 -1.87 -30.59 20.82
C ARG A 96 -3.25 -30.13 21.25
N LEU A 97 -3.72 -29.01 20.70
CA LEU A 97 -5.05 -28.45 20.97
C LEU A 97 -6.10 -28.86 19.93
N VAL A 98 -5.71 -29.60 18.89
CA VAL A 98 -6.58 -30.21 17.89
C VAL A 98 -7.38 -29.15 17.11
N PHE A 99 -6.68 -28.15 16.58
CA PHE A 99 -7.28 -27.15 15.71
C PHE A 99 -7.42 -27.65 14.27
N ASP A 100 -8.47 -27.22 13.59
CA ASP A 100 -8.69 -27.46 12.17
C ASP A 100 -7.84 -26.52 11.31
N PHE A 101 -7.73 -25.26 11.74
CA PHE A 101 -7.01 -24.21 11.03
C PHE A 101 -6.22 -23.33 12.00
N THR A 102 -5.02 -22.91 11.62
CA THR A 102 -4.21 -21.96 12.39
C THR A 102 -3.50 -20.99 11.47
N TYR A 103 -3.55 -19.70 11.79
CA TYR A 103 -2.86 -18.66 11.02
C TYR A 103 -2.16 -17.66 11.94
N PRO A 104 -1.04 -17.07 11.50
CA PRO A 104 -0.39 -15.97 12.19
C PRO A 104 -1.08 -14.64 11.85
N GLU A 105 -1.47 -13.85 12.85
CA GLU A 105 -2.19 -12.58 12.60
C GLU A 105 -1.28 -11.35 12.73
N ASN A 106 -0.35 -11.34 13.69
CA ASN A 106 0.45 -10.16 14.02
C ASN A 106 1.86 -10.16 13.40
N LEU A 107 2.03 -10.84 12.26
CA LEU A 107 3.31 -11.04 11.60
C LEU A 107 3.25 -10.68 10.11
N PRO A 108 4.36 -10.21 9.53
CA PRO A 108 4.43 -9.90 8.11
C PRO A 108 4.37 -11.17 7.27
N ASN A 109 4.04 -11.04 5.99
CA ASN A 109 4.10 -12.18 5.07
C ASN A 109 5.56 -12.65 4.88
N GLY A 110 5.73 -13.95 4.68
CA GLY A 110 7.02 -14.57 4.38
C GLY A 110 7.83 -15.08 5.59
N VAL A 111 7.29 -15.02 6.81
CA VAL A 111 7.96 -15.54 8.03
C VAL A 111 7.30 -16.78 8.64
N LEU A 112 6.00 -17.02 8.42
CA LEU A 112 5.29 -18.21 8.88
C LEU A 112 4.21 -18.62 7.86
N PRO A 113 3.89 -19.91 7.75
CA PRO A 113 2.78 -20.42 6.94
C PRO A 113 1.44 -20.34 7.68
N GLU A 114 0.37 -20.65 6.96
CA GLU A 114 -0.90 -21.10 7.55
C GLU A 114 -0.89 -22.62 7.70
N ILE A 115 -1.62 -23.16 8.69
CA ILE A 115 -1.70 -24.60 8.95
C ILE A 115 -3.15 -25.05 8.82
N LEU A 116 -3.38 -26.07 8.01
CA LEU A 116 -4.68 -26.69 7.80
C LEU A 116 -4.60 -28.19 8.10
N THR A 117 -5.51 -28.73 8.91
CA THR A 117 -5.70 -30.18 9.02
C THR A 117 -6.27 -30.69 7.70
N ALA A 118 -5.60 -31.65 7.06
CA ALA A 118 -5.93 -32.06 5.69
C ALA A 118 -7.38 -32.55 5.52
N ASP A 119 -7.94 -33.19 6.55
CA ASP A 119 -9.31 -33.73 6.51
C ASP A 119 -10.37 -32.62 6.43
N VAL A 120 -10.04 -31.41 6.87
CA VAL A 120 -10.90 -30.21 6.83
C VAL A 120 -11.01 -29.65 5.41
N ALA A 121 -10.02 -29.90 4.54
CA ALA A 121 -10.02 -29.40 3.18
C ALA A 121 -11.26 -29.84 2.38
N ARG A 122 -11.78 -31.06 2.64
CA ARG A 122 -13.01 -31.55 1.99
C ARG A 122 -14.21 -30.71 2.38
N PHE A 123 -14.33 -30.34 3.64
CA PHE A 123 -15.44 -29.51 4.12
C PHE A 123 -15.32 -28.09 3.56
N ILE A 124 -14.14 -27.46 3.60
CA ILE A 124 -13.92 -26.12 3.01
C ILE A 124 -14.30 -26.12 1.53
N ARG A 125 -13.96 -27.18 0.81
CA ARG A 125 -14.30 -27.32 -0.60
C ARG A 125 -15.81 -27.39 -0.88
N GLU A 126 -16.64 -27.78 0.09
CA GLU A 126 -18.10 -27.75 -0.04
C GLU A 126 -18.69 -26.34 0.14
N THR A 127 -17.99 -25.42 0.82
CA THR A 127 -18.44 -24.05 1.06
C THR A 127 -17.94 -23.05 0.01
N VAL A 128 -16.86 -23.37 -0.68
CA VAL A 128 -16.22 -22.51 -1.69
C VAL A 128 -16.84 -22.71 -3.09
N PRO A 129 -17.09 -21.63 -3.88
CA PRO A 129 -17.54 -21.77 -5.27
C PRO A 129 -16.60 -22.62 -6.13
N LYS A 130 -17.14 -23.46 -7.02
CA LYS A 130 -16.34 -24.36 -7.88
C LYS A 130 -15.32 -23.64 -8.76
N ASN A 131 -15.60 -22.40 -9.14
CA ASN A 131 -14.74 -21.56 -9.98
C ASN A 131 -13.93 -20.56 -9.15
N ALA A 132 -13.86 -20.72 -7.82
CA ALA A 132 -13.07 -19.83 -6.98
C ALA A 132 -11.60 -19.83 -7.43
N PRO A 133 -11.00 -18.63 -7.64
CA PRO A 133 -9.60 -18.53 -8.01
C PRO A 133 -8.74 -19.08 -6.88
N LEU A 134 -7.54 -19.54 -7.21
CA LEU A 134 -6.56 -19.89 -6.18
C LEU A 134 -6.31 -18.67 -5.27
N PRO A 135 -6.22 -18.86 -3.95
CA PRO A 135 -5.99 -17.77 -2.99
C PRO A 135 -4.69 -17.05 -3.31
N LYS A 136 -4.63 -15.71 -3.24
CA LYS A 136 -3.42 -14.94 -3.60
C LYS A 136 -2.24 -15.26 -2.69
N ASN A 137 -2.44 -15.09 -1.38
CA ASN A 137 -1.43 -15.31 -0.34
C ASN A 137 -1.94 -16.20 0.80
N HIS A 138 -3.25 -16.15 1.12
CA HIS A 138 -3.84 -16.81 2.29
C HIS A 138 -4.98 -17.75 1.89
N ILE A 139 -4.94 -19.01 2.31
CA ILE A 139 -6.05 -19.95 2.11
C ILE A 139 -7.31 -19.45 2.85
N ARG A 140 -7.11 -18.72 3.95
CA ARG A 140 -8.16 -18.12 4.78
C ARG A 140 -9.12 -17.27 3.96
N ASP A 141 -8.63 -16.56 2.94
CA ASP A 141 -9.43 -15.71 2.05
C ASP A 141 -10.60 -16.46 1.37
N LEU A 142 -10.52 -17.80 1.28
CA LEU A 142 -11.57 -18.62 0.68
C LEU A 142 -12.77 -18.87 1.61
N PHE A 143 -12.55 -18.87 2.93
CA PHE A 143 -13.55 -19.34 3.90
C PHE A 143 -13.67 -18.46 5.16
N GLU A 144 -13.02 -17.30 5.20
CA GLU A 144 -13.07 -16.37 6.34
C GLU A 144 -14.47 -15.87 6.69
N SER A 145 -15.43 -15.94 5.75
CA SER A 145 -16.83 -15.62 6.03
C SER A 145 -17.54 -16.67 6.90
N ASP A 146 -16.96 -17.85 7.07
CA ASP A 146 -17.55 -18.99 7.79
C ASP A 146 -16.56 -19.59 8.82
N ILE A 147 -15.87 -18.72 9.57
CA ILE A 147 -14.96 -19.14 10.65
C ILE A 147 -15.64 -19.94 11.77
N SER A 148 -16.98 -19.90 11.86
CA SER A 148 -17.74 -20.63 12.88
C SER A 148 -17.85 -22.13 12.61
N SER A 149 -17.54 -22.58 11.39
CA SER A 149 -17.70 -23.98 11.00
C SER A 149 -16.47 -24.86 11.27
N TYR A 150 -15.40 -24.29 11.86
CA TYR A 150 -14.13 -24.99 12.10
C TYR A 150 -13.43 -24.47 13.36
N ASP A 151 -12.68 -25.35 14.02
CA ASP A 151 -11.87 -24.95 15.17
C ASP A 151 -10.62 -24.18 14.70
N THR A 152 -10.67 -22.86 14.87
CA THR A 152 -9.62 -21.95 14.40
C THR A 152 -8.78 -21.42 15.55
N ASN A 153 -7.46 -21.48 15.38
CA ASN A 153 -6.50 -20.81 16.26
C ASN A 153 -5.89 -19.59 15.58
N ILE A 154 -5.78 -18.51 16.35
CA ILE A 154 -5.07 -17.30 15.96
C ILE A 154 -3.72 -17.33 16.68
N TYR A 155 -2.66 -17.65 15.94
CA TYR A 155 -1.31 -17.66 16.51
C TYR A 155 -0.79 -16.23 16.65
N ILE A 156 -0.46 -15.85 17.88
CA ILE A 156 0.06 -14.52 18.22
C ILE A 156 1.48 -14.66 18.75
N ASN A 157 2.43 -14.00 18.08
CA ASN A 157 3.83 -14.02 18.48
C ASN A 157 4.18 -12.75 19.30
N PRO A 158 5.10 -12.79 20.27
CA PRO A 158 5.51 -11.60 21.02
C PRO A 158 6.21 -10.51 20.18
N SER A 159 6.74 -10.85 19.01
CA SER A 159 7.41 -9.90 18.12
C SER A 159 6.46 -8.79 17.65
N ARG A 160 6.97 -7.56 17.56
CA ARG A 160 6.26 -6.38 17.06
C ARG A 160 6.66 -6.01 15.64
N ILE A 161 7.36 -6.88 14.92
CA ILE A 161 7.95 -6.60 13.60
C ILE A 161 6.92 -6.12 12.57
N ILE A 162 5.64 -6.52 12.69
CA ILE A 162 4.54 -6.04 11.84
C ILE A 162 4.36 -4.51 11.87
N ARG A 163 4.75 -3.85 12.97
CA ARG A 163 4.68 -2.38 13.10
C ARG A 163 5.51 -1.65 12.06
N TYR A 164 6.52 -2.32 11.50
CA TYR A 164 7.38 -1.74 10.47
C TYR A 164 6.77 -1.80 9.08
N ARG A 165 5.58 -2.40 8.89
CA ARG A 165 4.90 -2.52 7.59
C ARG A 165 5.84 -3.08 6.52
N VAL A 166 6.41 -4.24 6.80
CA VAL A 166 7.32 -4.95 5.89
C VAL A 166 6.61 -6.19 5.33
N ASN A 167 6.96 -6.55 4.11
CA ASN A 167 6.59 -7.82 3.50
C ASN A 167 7.90 -8.52 3.09
N PHE A 168 8.05 -9.80 3.42
CA PHE A 168 9.25 -10.56 3.06
C PHE A 168 9.05 -11.47 1.84
N LEU A 169 7.87 -11.42 1.20
CA LEU A 169 7.61 -12.07 -0.08
C LEU A 169 8.10 -11.20 -1.24
N PRO A 170 8.50 -11.78 -2.38
CA PRO A 170 8.85 -11.03 -3.59
C PRO A 170 7.59 -10.51 -4.32
N ASP A 171 6.76 -9.72 -3.63
CA ASP A 171 5.53 -9.11 -4.15
C ASP A 171 5.78 -7.73 -4.77
N SER A 172 6.94 -7.14 -4.50
CA SER A 172 7.44 -5.92 -5.12
C SER A 172 8.96 -5.93 -5.15
N LEU A 173 9.57 -5.03 -5.93
CA LEU A 173 11.04 -4.89 -5.94
C LEU A 173 11.56 -4.49 -4.56
N ASN A 174 10.83 -3.66 -3.81
CA ASN A 174 11.24 -3.28 -2.47
C ASN A 174 11.28 -4.48 -1.54
N ASP A 175 10.23 -5.29 -1.52
CA ASP A 175 10.15 -6.47 -0.66
C ASP A 175 11.24 -7.48 -1.03
N TYR A 176 11.49 -7.68 -2.33
CA TYR A 176 12.62 -8.47 -2.82
C TYR A 176 13.98 -7.92 -2.31
N LEU A 177 14.23 -6.61 -2.44
CA LEU A 177 15.49 -6.00 -2.02
C LEU A 177 15.68 -6.04 -0.49
N ILE A 178 14.59 -5.97 0.27
CA ILE A 178 14.59 -6.13 1.72
C ILE A 178 15.00 -7.57 2.06
N THR A 179 14.25 -8.55 1.56
CA THR A 179 14.49 -9.98 1.85
C THR A 179 15.87 -10.43 1.38
N ARG A 180 16.26 -10.08 0.16
CA ARG A 180 17.59 -10.40 -0.40
C ARG A 180 18.70 -9.75 0.43
N GLY A 181 18.54 -8.48 0.76
CA GLY A 181 19.55 -7.74 1.54
C GLY A 181 19.76 -8.34 2.93
N ILE A 182 18.68 -8.81 3.58
CA ILE A 182 18.78 -9.51 4.87
C ILE A 182 19.44 -10.87 4.69
N MET A 183 18.99 -11.66 3.72
CA MET A 183 19.54 -12.98 3.41
C MET A 183 21.04 -12.95 3.14
N GLU A 184 21.51 -12.04 2.28
CA GLU A 184 22.92 -11.97 1.87
C GLU A 184 23.84 -11.44 2.97
N LYS A 185 23.37 -10.50 3.81
CA LYS A 185 24.20 -9.85 4.83
C LYS A 185 24.13 -10.52 6.20
N HIS A 186 23.01 -11.16 6.52
CA HIS A 186 22.72 -11.68 7.86
C HIS A 186 22.32 -13.15 7.87
N GLY A 187 22.18 -13.78 6.69
CA GLY A 187 21.77 -15.17 6.57
C GLY A 187 20.26 -15.36 6.75
N THR A 188 19.86 -16.63 6.80
CA THR A 188 18.45 -17.05 6.80
C THR A 188 18.01 -17.64 8.13
N GLY A 189 18.94 -17.95 9.04
CA GLY A 189 18.64 -18.60 10.33
C GLY A 189 18.15 -17.65 11.44
N LEU A 190 17.64 -16.46 11.09
CA LEU A 190 17.15 -15.49 12.07
C LEU A 190 15.73 -15.88 12.52
N GLY A 191 15.54 -16.04 13.84
CA GLY A 191 14.19 -16.06 14.43
C GLY A 191 13.58 -14.65 14.47
N LEU A 192 12.27 -14.56 14.70
CA LEU A 192 11.51 -13.30 14.65
C LEU A 192 12.07 -12.20 15.55
N SER A 193 12.44 -12.52 16.79
CA SER A 193 13.03 -11.53 17.71
C SER A 193 14.37 -10.98 17.21
N ALA A 194 15.22 -11.82 16.62
CA ALA A 194 16.50 -11.40 16.05
C ALA A 194 16.31 -10.55 14.79
N LEU A 195 15.32 -10.91 13.96
CA LEU A 195 14.94 -10.14 12.78
C LEU A 195 14.37 -8.76 13.16
N GLU A 196 13.52 -8.70 14.19
CA GLU A 196 12.99 -7.44 14.72
C GLU A 196 14.11 -6.54 15.27
N GLU A 197 15.04 -7.10 16.05
CA GLU A 197 16.19 -6.39 16.59
C GLU A 197 17.10 -5.86 15.47
N LEU A 198 17.34 -6.68 14.45
CA LEU A 198 18.14 -6.32 13.30
C LEU A 198 17.56 -5.09 12.58
N ILE A 199 16.26 -5.11 12.27
CA ILE A 199 15.56 -3.99 11.62
C ILE A 199 15.54 -2.77 12.52
N SER A 200 15.32 -2.95 13.82
CA SER A 200 15.35 -1.85 14.81
C SER A 200 16.69 -1.11 14.82
N LYS A 201 17.80 -1.83 14.64
CA LYS A 201 19.16 -1.25 14.63
C LYS A 201 19.59 -0.73 13.26
N ASN A 202 18.96 -1.18 12.18
CA ASN A 202 19.38 -0.93 10.80
C ASN A 202 18.15 -0.59 9.92
N PRO A 203 17.50 0.57 10.14
CA PRO A 203 16.25 0.91 9.46
C PRO A 203 16.39 1.07 7.93
N GLU A 204 17.60 1.31 7.42
CA GLU A 204 17.92 1.30 5.99
C GLU A 204 17.73 -0.08 5.33
N LEU A 205 17.64 -1.16 6.12
CA LEU A 205 17.28 -2.47 5.62
C LEU A 205 15.87 -2.48 5.03
N ILE A 206 14.95 -1.66 5.54
CA ILE A 206 13.54 -1.67 5.16
C ILE A 206 13.10 -0.41 4.39
N ARG A 207 14.04 0.50 4.10
CA ARG A 207 13.83 1.70 3.29
C ARG A 207 14.67 1.60 2.01
N LYS A 208 14.06 1.11 0.93
CA LYS A 208 14.75 0.85 -0.35
C LYS A 208 14.49 1.96 -1.37
N ARG A 209 13.35 1.90 -2.06
CA ARG A 209 12.91 2.91 -3.02
C ARG A 209 11.55 3.49 -2.59
N PRO A 210 11.20 4.72 -2.99
CA PRO A 210 9.84 5.23 -2.79
C PRO A 210 8.83 4.39 -3.57
N THR A 211 7.69 4.11 -2.95
CA THR A 211 6.55 3.42 -3.57
C THR A 211 5.47 4.40 -4.01
N PHE A 212 5.46 5.60 -3.43
CA PHE A 212 4.45 6.62 -3.68
C PHE A 212 5.07 7.98 -4.00
N TYR A 213 4.60 8.63 -5.06
CA TYR A 213 5.06 9.94 -5.49
C TYR A 213 3.90 10.91 -5.54
N GLU A 214 4.01 12.02 -4.82
CA GLU A 214 3.04 13.11 -4.88
C GLU A 214 3.61 14.26 -5.71
N ILE A 215 2.98 14.58 -6.83
CA ILE A 215 3.43 15.62 -7.75
C ILE A 215 2.41 16.77 -7.75
N GLU A 216 2.89 17.98 -7.50
CA GLU A 216 2.12 19.20 -7.73
C GLU A 216 2.27 19.65 -9.18
N LEU A 217 1.17 19.69 -9.92
CA LEU A 217 1.16 20.18 -11.30
C LEU A 217 0.95 21.70 -11.38
N ASN A 218 0.19 22.27 -10.44
CA ASN A 218 -0.08 23.71 -10.33
C ASN A 218 -0.47 24.06 -8.89
N GLY A 219 -0.57 25.36 -8.57
CA GLY A 219 -0.94 25.86 -7.24
C GLY A 219 -2.41 26.20 -7.01
N GLU A 220 -3.28 26.01 -8.03
CA GLU A 220 -4.71 26.37 -7.97
C GLU A 220 -5.49 25.41 -7.08
N ARG A 221 -6.20 25.93 -6.08
CA ARG A 221 -6.90 25.14 -5.05
C ARG A 221 -7.93 26.02 -4.33
N GLU A 222 -8.65 25.45 -3.37
CA GLU A 222 -9.52 26.22 -2.49
C GLU A 222 -8.74 27.02 -1.44
N GLN A 223 -9.41 28.00 -0.82
CA GLN A 223 -8.87 28.76 0.31
C GLN A 223 -8.94 27.96 1.63
N ALA A 224 -9.93 27.07 1.76
CA ALA A 224 -10.09 26.27 2.96
C ALA A 224 -9.00 25.17 3.06
N PHE A 225 -8.69 24.75 4.27
CA PHE A 225 -7.79 23.61 4.54
C PHE A 225 -6.31 23.78 4.17
N PHE A 226 -5.85 24.93 3.70
CA PHE A 226 -4.43 25.16 3.42
C PHE A 226 -3.88 26.37 4.17
N PRO A 227 -2.58 26.38 4.51
CA PRO A 227 -1.90 27.59 4.97
C PRO A 227 -1.92 28.68 3.89
N ASP A 228 -1.80 29.93 4.33
CA ASP A 228 -1.61 31.07 3.43
C ASP A 228 -0.32 30.94 2.60
N GLY A 229 -0.35 31.40 1.35
CA GLY A 229 0.80 31.33 0.43
C GLY A 229 0.80 30.08 -0.45
N GLY A 230 1.97 29.48 -0.67
CA GLY A 230 2.16 28.35 -1.60
C GLY A 230 2.87 28.77 -2.89
N ALA A 231 3.29 27.78 -3.68
CA ALA A 231 4.00 28.06 -4.92
C ALA A 231 3.05 28.50 -6.02
N ASP A 232 3.49 29.50 -6.79
CA ASP A 232 2.84 29.94 -8.01
C ASP A 232 3.54 29.29 -9.21
N GLY A 233 2.77 28.95 -10.24
CA GLY A 233 3.28 28.39 -11.48
C GLY A 233 2.72 27.00 -11.81
N GLU A 234 3.13 26.52 -12.98
CA GLU A 234 2.63 25.31 -13.62
C GLU A 234 3.81 24.45 -14.09
N MET A 235 3.76 23.15 -13.81
CA MET A 235 4.77 22.22 -14.27
C MET A 235 4.75 22.12 -15.80
N SER A 236 5.92 22.22 -16.43
CA SER A 236 5.98 22.07 -17.89
C SER A 236 5.79 20.60 -18.31
N PRO A 237 5.15 20.31 -19.46
CA PRO A 237 5.08 18.95 -20.00
C PRO A 237 6.47 18.31 -20.19
N SER A 238 7.48 19.11 -20.51
CA SER A 238 8.86 18.62 -20.64
C SER A 238 9.43 18.16 -19.31
N ASP A 239 9.17 18.88 -18.22
CA ASP A 239 9.69 18.53 -16.90
C ASP A 239 8.93 17.33 -16.33
N LEU A 240 7.60 17.28 -16.50
CA LEU A 240 6.81 16.11 -16.13
C LEU A 240 7.36 14.84 -16.81
N ARG A 241 7.67 14.89 -18.11
CA ARG A 241 8.24 13.74 -18.83
C ARG A 241 9.55 13.25 -18.21
N LYS A 242 10.46 14.17 -17.86
CA LYS A 242 11.74 13.83 -17.22
C LYS A 242 11.54 13.22 -15.84
N ILE A 243 10.60 13.77 -15.07
CA ILE A 243 10.25 13.27 -13.73
C ILE A 243 9.69 11.86 -13.82
N LEU A 244 8.69 11.62 -14.68
CA LEU A 244 8.07 10.30 -14.84
C LEU A 244 9.07 9.24 -15.34
N ALA A 245 9.95 9.60 -16.28
CA ALA A 245 11.04 8.71 -16.70
C ALA A 245 11.96 8.35 -15.53
N SER A 246 12.36 9.34 -14.73
CA SER A 246 13.20 9.09 -13.55
C SER A 246 12.51 8.20 -12.52
N ILE A 247 11.20 8.38 -12.30
CA ILE A 247 10.39 7.56 -11.38
C ILE A 247 10.33 6.11 -11.87
N ARG A 248 9.97 5.90 -13.14
CA ARG A 248 9.88 4.57 -13.77
C ARG A 248 11.19 3.80 -13.69
N ASP A 249 12.30 4.49 -13.94
CA ASP A 249 13.61 3.83 -14.01
C ASP A 249 14.18 3.55 -12.60
N PHE A 250 13.76 4.32 -11.59
CA PHE A 250 14.26 4.21 -10.22
C PHE A 250 13.45 3.26 -9.31
N SER A 251 12.12 3.26 -9.48
CA SER A 251 11.16 2.51 -8.68
C SER A 251 10.39 1.51 -9.52
N HIS A 252 10.02 0.38 -8.93
CA HIS A 252 9.26 -0.67 -9.62
C HIS A 252 7.78 -0.61 -9.21
N LEU A 253 6.90 -0.47 -10.20
CA LEU A 253 5.45 -0.33 -10.01
C LEU A 253 5.05 0.76 -8.98
N PRO A 254 5.66 1.97 -9.03
CA PRO A 254 5.26 3.02 -8.10
C PRO A 254 3.86 3.55 -8.44
N VAL A 255 3.22 4.15 -7.46
CA VAL A 255 2.01 4.96 -7.66
C VAL A 255 2.41 6.43 -7.74
N VAL A 256 1.94 7.11 -8.79
CA VAL A 256 2.17 8.54 -8.99
C VAL A 256 0.84 9.29 -8.84
N MET A 257 0.72 10.07 -7.78
CA MET A 257 -0.45 10.91 -7.52
C MET A 257 -0.20 12.35 -7.96
N PHE A 258 -1.07 12.88 -8.80
CA PHE A 258 -1.18 14.30 -9.11
C PHE A 258 -2.25 14.91 -8.19
N GLY A 259 -1.85 15.82 -7.31
CA GLY A 259 -2.78 16.39 -6.32
C GLY A 259 -2.16 16.65 -4.96
N LEU A 260 -0.88 17.03 -4.93
CA LEU A 260 -0.19 17.36 -3.69
C LEU A 260 -0.89 18.49 -2.92
N TYR A 261 -1.07 19.65 -3.55
CA TYR A 261 -1.86 20.77 -2.98
C TYR A 261 -2.85 21.41 -3.97
N GLY A 262 -2.47 21.51 -5.26
CA GLY A 262 -3.34 22.05 -6.30
C GLY A 262 -4.27 21.02 -6.91
N ASP A 263 -5.38 21.49 -7.51
CA ASP A 263 -6.26 20.69 -8.35
C ASP A 263 -5.59 20.46 -9.71
N PRO A 264 -5.20 19.22 -10.04
CA PRO A 264 -4.42 18.93 -11.23
C PRO A 264 -5.16 19.28 -12.53
N PHE A 265 -6.50 19.28 -12.52
CA PHE A 265 -7.30 19.54 -13.71
C PHE A 265 -7.43 21.03 -14.06
N LEU A 266 -6.98 21.92 -13.18
CA LEU A 266 -6.92 23.36 -13.44
C LEU A 266 -5.64 23.79 -14.16
N HIS A 267 -4.76 22.85 -14.50
CA HIS A 267 -3.55 23.13 -15.27
C HIS A 267 -3.89 23.59 -16.71
N SER A 268 -3.39 24.75 -17.12
CA SER A 268 -3.72 25.40 -18.40
C SER A 268 -3.40 24.55 -19.63
N ARG A 269 -2.38 23.69 -19.52
CA ARG A 269 -1.95 22.72 -20.54
C ARG A 269 -2.24 21.27 -20.17
N PHE A 270 -3.35 21.00 -19.48
CA PHE A 270 -3.69 19.64 -19.03
C PHE A 270 -3.64 18.59 -20.16
N GLY A 271 -4.12 18.94 -21.36
CA GLY A 271 -4.06 18.05 -22.52
C GLY A 271 -2.63 17.63 -22.91
N ASP A 272 -1.66 18.55 -22.82
CA ASP A 272 -0.25 18.25 -23.08
C ASP A 272 0.34 17.33 -21.99
N LEU A 273 -0.03 17.55 -20.72
CA LEU A 273 0.39 16.68 -19.61
C LEU A 273 -0.19 15.28 -19.76
N LEU A 274 -1.45 15.16 -20.16
CA LEU A 274 -2.07 13.87 -20.45
C LEU A 274 -1.38 13.18 -21.65
N GLY A 275 -0.95 13.95 -22.65
CA GLY A 275 -0.11 13.47 -23.74
C GLY A 275 1.20 12.83 -23.25
N VAL A 276 1.85 13.45 -22.26
CA VAL A 276 3.06 12.90 -21.60
C VAL A 276 2.73 11.62 -20.83
N ILE A 277 1.65 11.61 -20.03
CA ILE A 277 1.28 10.47 -19.19
C ILE A 277 1.01 9.21 -20.03
N ARG A 278 0.46 9.36 -21.24
CA ARG A 278 0.26 8.25 -22.20
C ARG A 278 1.55 7.53 -22.60
N GLU A 279 2.70 8.18 -22.46
CA GLU A 279 4.02 7.58 -22.76
C GLU A 279 4.46 6.58 -21.67
N PHE A 280 3.75 6.49 -20.54
CA PHE A 280 4.09 5.67 -19.36
C PHE A 280 2.95 4.71 -18.96
N PRO A 281 2.53 3.77 -19.82
CA PRO A 281 1.41 2.87 -19.54
C PRO A 281 1.69 1.87 -18.40
N ASP A 282 2.95 1.70 -18.02
CA ASP A 282 3.44 0.82 -16.96
C ASP A 282 3.40 1.44 -15.57
N LEU A 283 3.20 2.76 -15.46
CA LEU A 283 3.00 3.45 -14.20
C LEU A 283 1.51 3.51 -13.84
N ARG A 284 1.19 3.44 -12.55
CA ARG A 284 -0.16 3.70 -12.04
C ARG A 284 -0.27 5.17 -11.63
N PHE A 285 -1.35 5.82 -12.06
CA PHE A 285 -1.58 7.23 -11.79
C PHE A 285 -2.87 7.45 -11.01
N ILE A 286 -2.83 8.42 -10.09
CA ILE A 286 -4.01 8.91 -9.37
C ILE A 286 -4.10 10.42 -9.60
N PHE A 287 -5.27 10.94 -9.97
CA PHE A 287 -5.55 12.37 -9.91
C PHE A 287 -6.45 12.67 -8.71
N GLU A 288 -5.92 13.37 -7.70
CA GLU A 288 -6.70 13.88 -6.58
C GLU A 288 -7.17 15.31 -6.90
N SER A 289 -8.42 15.42 -7.37
CA SER A 289 -9.09 16.70 -7.61
C SER A 289 -9.61 17.30 -6.30
N ARG A 290 -9.54 18.63 -6.21
CA ARG A 290 -10.13 19.41 -5.12
C ARG A 290 -11.63 19.66 -5.34
N ALA A 291 -12.23 19.08 -6.40
CA ALA A 291 -13.60 19.30 -6.84
C ALA A 291 -13.90 20.78 -7.19
N LEU A 292 -12.92 21.48 -7.79
CA LEU A 292 -13.06 22.86 -8.25
C LEU A 292 -13.50 22.99 -9.71
N LEU A 293 -13.67 21.85 -10.38
CA LEU A 293 -14.01 21.78 -11.80
C LEU A 293 -15.44 22.24 -12.07
N THR A 294 -15.60 23.15 -13.03
CA THR A 294 -16.88 23.41 -13.70
C THR A 294 -16.94 22.74 -15.07
N ASN A 295 -15.83 22.23 -15.57
CA ASN A 295 -15.72 21.46 -16.80
C ASN A 295 -15.02 20.12 -16.51
N PHE A 296 -15.74 19.02 -16.69
CA PHE A 296 -15.25 17.67 -16.42
C PHE A 296 -14.64 16.97 -17.65
N ALA A 297 -14.54 17.63 -18.81
CA ALA A 297 -13.88 17.05 -19.98
C ALA A 297 -12.44 16.58 -19.68
N PRO A 298 -11.57 17.34 -18.98
CA PRO A 298 -10.24 16.87 -18.58
C PRO A 298 -10.26 15.57 -17.75
N ALA A 299 -11.21 15.45 -16.81
CA ALA A 299 -11.37 14.25 -15.99
C ALA A 299 -11.80 13.04 -16.84
N ARG A 300 -12.71 13.23 -17.80
CA ARG A 300 -13.11 12.19 -18.76
C ARG A 300 -11.94 11.74 -19.64
N ASP A 301 -11.16 12.70 -20.15
CA ASP A 301 -10.00 12.41 -20.99
C ASP A 301 -8.92 11.63 -20.23
N ALA A 302 -8.70 11.97 -18.95
CA ALA A 302 -7.79 11.22 -18.08
C ALA A 302 -8.29 9.79 -17.83
N LEU A 303 -9.56 9.63 -17.48
CA LEU A 303 -10.17 8.34 -17.18
C LEU A 303 -10.22 7.40 -18.40
N ALA A 304 -10.11 7.93 -19.63
CA ALA A 304 -9.97 7.12 -20.84
C ALA A 304 -8.67 6.28 -20.88
N LEU A 305 -7.65 6.60 -20.08
CA LEU A 305 -6.44 5.77 -19.95
C LEU A 305 -6.64 4.70 -18.88
N PRO A 306 -6.26 3.42 -19.12
CA PRO A 306 -6.59 2.31 -18.24
C PRO A 306 -5.85 2.31 -16.90
N ASN A 307 -4.73 3.01 -16.81
CA ASN A 307 -3.84 3.07 -15.64
C ASN A 307 -4.07 4.32 -14.76
N ILE A 308 -5.20 5.03 -14.94
CA ILE A 308 -5.58 6.20 -14.15
C ILE A 308 -6.77 5.89 -13.22
N GLU A 309 -6.66 6.34 -11.98
CA GLU A 309 -7.77 6.46 -11.04
C GLU A 309 -7.99 7.93 -10.67
N LEU A 310 -9.24 8.28 -10.32
CA LEU A 310 -9.61 9.63 -9.94
C LEU A 310 -10.13 9.64 -8.50
N ILE A 311 -9.67 10.59 -7.70
CA ILE A 311 -10.22 10.90 -6.38
C ILE A 311 -10.78 12.33 -6.44
N PHE A 312 -12.06 12.51 -6.07
CA PHE A 312 -12.65 13.83 -5.91
C PHE A 312 -12.85 14.14 -4.42
N ASP A 313 -12.08 15.08 -3.88
CA ASP A 313 -12.32 15.62 -2.55
C ASP A 313 -13.50 16.60 -2.61
N ILE A 314 -14.67 16.14 -2.18
CA ILE A 314 -15.92 16.92 -2.19
C ILE A 314 -16.14 17.56 -0.82
N SER A 315 -15.90 16.78 0.25
CA SER A 315 -15.97 17.21 1.66
C SER A 315 -17.29 17.85 2.12
N ALA A 316 -18.38 17.67 1.36
CA ALA A 316 -19.70 18.21 1.68
C ALA A 316 -20.85 17.39 1.05
N SER A 317 -22.01 17.47 1.69
CA SER A 317 -23.32 16.93 1.27
C SER A 317 -24.41 18.02 1.20
N GLN A 318 -24.04 19.27 1.49
CA GLN A 318 -24.90 20.45 1.37
C GLN A 318 -24.18 21.57 0.61
N GLU A 319 -24.93 22.28 -0.24
CA GLU A 319 -24.40 23.36 -1.08
C GLU A 319 -23.70 24.45 -0.25
N LYS A 320 -24.27 24.81 0.91
CA LYS A 320 -23.68 25.83 1.79
C LYS A 320 -22.27 25.44 2.26
N THR A 321 -22.09 24.19 2.69
CA THR A 321 -20.82 23.66 3.16
C THR A 321 -19.84 23.51 2.00
N PHE A 322 -20.32 22.99 0.86
CA PHE A 322 -19.53 22.86 -0.35
C PHE A 322 -19.01 24.22 -0.83
N ALA A 323 -19.86 25.24 -0.95
CA ALA A 323 -19.45 26.57 -1.39
C ALA A 323 -18.45 27.23 -0.42
N ALA A 324 -18.57 27.00 0.88
CA ALA A 324 -17.62 27.51 1.88
C ALA A 324 -16.26 26.82 1.78
N GLN A 325 -16.24 25.50 1.62
CA GLN A 325 -15.02 24.70 1.57
C GLN A 325 -14.32 24.77 0.21
N LYS A 326 -15.08 24.78 -0.88
CA LYS A 326 -14.58 24.74 -2.26
C LYS A 326 -14.56 26.12 -2.90
N LYS A 327 -14.25 27.14 -2.10
CA LYS A 327 -14.05 28.51 -2.57
C LYS A 327 -12.68 28.63 -3.21
N PRO A 328 -12.56 28.87 -4.53
CA PRO A 328 -11.26 28.95 -5.19
C PRO A 328 -10.37 30.05 -4.61
N ARG A 329 -9.06 29.80 -4.51
CA ARG A 329 -8.07 30.80 -4.13
C ARG A 329 -7.94 31.88 -5.20
N ASN A 330 -7.96 31.49 -6.47
CA ASN A 330 -7.98 32.41 -7.59
C ASN A 330 -9.42 32.90 -7.85
N PRO A 331 -9.72 34.20 -7.62
CA PRO A 331 -11.08 34.72 -7.70
C PRO A 331 -11.63 34.78 -9.14
N ILE A 332 -10.81 34.54 -10.16
CA ILE A 332 -11.24 34.46 -11.56
C ILE A 332 -11.90 33.11 -11.84
N LEU A 333 -11.55 32.07 -11.08
CA LEU A 333 -12.17 30.76 -11.24
C LEU A 333 -13.62 30.78 -10.74
N PRO A 334 -14.56 30.19 -11.50
CA PRO A 334 -15.95 30.12 -11.08
C PRO A 334 -16.09 29.25 -9.82
N GLN A 335 -17.05 29.62 -8.97
CA GLN A 335 -17.46 28.78 -7.86
C GLN A 335 -18.18 27.52 -8.38
N PRO A 336 -17.70 26.30 -8.11
CA PRO A 336 -18.44 25.08 -8.44
C PRO A 336 -19.71 24.96 -7.58
N SER A 337 -20.73 24.28 -8.12
CA SER A 337 -21.93 23.87 -7.37
C SER A 337 -21.84 22.39 -6.98
N LEU A 338 -22.40 22.02 -5.84
CA LEU A 338 -22.41 20.63 -5.39
C LEU A 338 -23.26 19.76 -6.32
N GLU A 339 -24.44 20.24 -6.72
CA GLU A 339 -25.37 19.50 -7.58
C GLU A 339 -24.72 19.10 -8.91
N THR A 340 -24.09 20.06 -9.60
CA THR A 340 -23.40 19.78 -10.87
C THR A 340 -22.21 18.87 -10.66
N THR A 341 -21.40 19.12 -9.62
CA THR A 341 -20.24 18.27 -9.29
C THR A 341 -20.65 16.81 -9.06
N VAL A 342 -21.68 16.57 -8.25
CA VAL A 342 -22.20 15.21 -7.98
C VAL A 342 -22.71 14.56 -9.27
N SER A 343 -23.49 15.29 -10.08
CA SER A 343 -24.04 14.79 -11.34
C SER A 343 -22.93 14.39 -12.32
N GLU A 344 -21.94 15.26 -12.50
CA GLU A 344 -20.82 15.03 -13.43
C GLU A 344 -19.94 13.86 -13.00
N ILE A 345 -19.60 13.75 -11.72
CA ILE A 345 -18.82 12.62 -11.19
C ILE A 345 -19.58 11.30 -11.38
N LYS A 346 -20.88 11.26 -11.09
CA LYS A 346 -21.71 10.06 -11.31
C LYS A 346 -21.82 9.66 -12.78
N ALA A 347 -21.63 10.59 -13.70
CA ALA A 347 -21.64 10.34 -15.14
C ALA A 347 -20.26 9.91 -15.70
N LEU A 348 -19.19 9.91 -14.90
CA LEU A 348 -17.87 9.46 -15.35
C LEU A 348 -17.84 7.95 -15.58
N VAL A 349 -17.12 7.56 -16.64
CA VAL A 349 -16.96 6.16 -17.02
C VAL A 349 -15.50 5.85 -17.40
N PRO A 350 -14.97 4.67 -17.02
CA PRO A 350 -15.65 3.65 -16.23
C PRO A 350 -15.60 3.97 -14.73
N SER A 351 -16.73 3.77 -14.04
CA SER A 351 -16.97 4.38 -12.73
C SER A 351 -16.17 3.71 -11.61
N GLU A 352 -15.79 2.44 -11.74
CA GLU A 352 -15.01 1.66 -10.77
C GLU A 352 -13.62 2.25 -10.45
N ARG A 353 -13.11 3.14 -11.31
CA ARG A 353 -11.85 3.88 -11.10
C ARG A 353 -12.05 5.30 -10.55
N VAL A 354 -13.26 5.63 -10.13
CA VAL A 354 -13.62 6.92 -9.54
C VAL A 354 -13.95 6.74 -8.07
N TYR A 355 -13.25 7.51 -7.25
CA TYR A 355 -13.35 7.58 -5.80
C TYR A 355 -13.85 8.96 -5.39
N VAL A 356 -14.56 8.99 -4.27
CA VAL A 356 -15.03 10.24 -3.65
C VAL A 356 -14.50 10.34 -2.24
N GLN A 357 -14.03 11.51 -1.87
CA GLN A 357 -13.38 11.77 -0.59
C GLN A 357 -14.15 12.81 0.22
N PHE A 358 -14.26 12.52 1.52
CA PHE A 358 -14.81 13.41 2.53
C PHE A 358 -13.74 13.70 3.59
N THR A 359 -13.21 14.92 3.59
CA THR A 359 -12.35 15.41 4.66
C THR A 359 -13.21 15.75 5.86
N ARG A 360 -13.17 14.88 6.87
CA ARG A 360 -14.04 14.90 8.04
C ARG A 360 -13.53 15.89 9.08
N THR A 361 -14.33 16.91 9.37
CA THR A 361 -14.03 17.95 10.36
C THR A 361 -15.19 18.15 11.32
N GLY A 362 -14.93 18.82 12.45
CA GLY A 362 -16.00 19.20 13.37
C GLY A 362 -17.11 20.07 12.74
N GLY A 363 -16.80 20.77 11.63
CA GLY A 363 -17.75 21.66 10.94
C GLY A 363 -18.65 21.00 9.90
N ASN A 364 -18.41 19.73 9.55
CA ASN A 364 -19.21 18.98 8.57
C ASN A 364 -19.56 17.56 9.04
N GLU A 365 -19.37 17.26 10.33
CA GLU A 365 -19.59 15.92 10.89
C GLU A 365 -21.03 15.42 10.70
N ASP A 366 -22.00 16.31 10.86
CA ASP A 366 -23.43 16.03 10.69
C ASP A 366 -23.82 15.70 9.24
N GLU A 367 -22.95 15.99 8.27
CA GLU A 367 -23.17 15.69 6.85
C GLU A 367 -22.64 14.31 6.42
N LEU A 368 -21.87 13.62 7.27
CA LEU A 368 -21.19 12.37 6.91
C LEU A 368 -22.16 11.25 6.49
N MET A 369 -23.25 11.05 7.23
CA MET A 369 -24.24 10.01 6.88
C MET A 369 -24.93 10.32 5.56
N LYS A 370 -25.27 11.60 5.34
CA LYS A 370 -25.84 12.04 4.06
C LYS A 370 -24.86 11.86 2.90
N PHE A 371 -23.56 12.02 3.16
CA PHE A 371 -22.52 11.77 2.16
C PHE A 371 -22.54 10.30 1.72
N TYR A 372 -22.57 9.36 2.68
CA TYR A 372 -22.73 7.94 2.39
C TYR A 372 -24.01 7.64 1.60
N ASP A 373 -25.14 8.26 1.96
CA ASP A 373 -26.39 8.05 1.23
C ASP A 373 -26.32 8.51 -0.24
N ILE A 374 -25.67 9.66 -0.50
CA ILE A 374 -25.46 10.19 -1.86
C ILE A 374 -24.58 9.25 -2.68
N TRP A 375 -23.56 8.65 -2.06
CA TRP A 375 -22.51 7.90 -2.73
C TRP A 375 -22.56 6.38 -2.52
N LYS A 376 -23.62 5.83 -1.92
CA LYS A 376 -23.71 4.41 -1.50
C LYS A 376 -23.28 3.39 -2.55
N ASP A 377 -23.55 3.65 -3.84
CA ASP A 377 -23.23 2.75 -4.95
C ASP A 377 -21.71 2.70 -5.25
N TYR A 378 -20.91 3.56 -4.61
CA TYR A 378 -19.45 3.57 -4.68
C TYR A 378 -18.79 2.55 -3.75
N GLY A 379 -19.47 2.12 -2.68
CA GLY A 379 -18.95 1.09 -1.77
C GLY A 379 -17.63 1.48 -1.09
N ASP A 380 -16.61 0.66 -1.27
CA ASP A 380 -15.24 0.85 -0.78
C ASP A 380 -14.51 2.03 -1.44
N ARG A 381 -15.08 2.63 -2.49
CA ARG A 381 -14.53 3.82 -3.17
C ARG A 381 -14.90 5.15 -2.49
N ILE A 382 -15.50 5.10 -1.31
CA ILE A 382 -15.77 6.26 -0.46
C ILE A 382 -14.66 6.41 0.58
N ILE A 383 -13.83 7.45 0.44
CA ILE A 383 -12.69 7.72 1.30
C ILE A 383 -13.10 8.73 2.37
N VAL A 384 -12.86 8.42 3.65
CA VAL A 384 -12.98 9.38 4.75
C VAL A 384 -11.60 9.70 5.27
N LYS A 385 -11.20 10.97 5.18
CA LYS A 385 -9.85 11.44 5.51
C LYS A 385 -9.90 12.46 6.65
N LYS A 386 -8.85 12.53 7.46
CA LYS A 386 -8.65 13.61 8.43
C LYS A 386 -8.06 14.86 7.74
N PRO A 387 -8.33 16.07 8.23
CA PRO A 387 -7.69 17.28 7.72
C PRO A 387 -6.20 17.29 8.07
N ASP A 388 -5.36 17.72 7.13
CA ASP A 388 -3.93 17.94 7.32
C ASP A 388 -3.68 19.12 8.27
N THR A 389 -2.72 18.98 9.19
CA THR A 389 -2.27 20.08 10.06
C THR A 389 -1.05 20.82 9.51
N PHE A 390 -0.42 20.31 8.45
CA PHE A 390 0.82 20.85 7.84
C PHE A 390 1.94 21.04 8.87
N GLY A 391 2.14 20.03 9.72
CA GLY A 391 3.11 20.09 10.82
C GLY A 391 2.72 21.10 11.92
N GLY A 392 1.42 21.23 12.20
CA GLY A 392 0.89 22.15 13.22
C GLY A 392 0.69 23.60 12.77
N LYS A 393 0.78 23.90 11.46
CA LYS A 393 0.52 25.23 10.89
C LYS A 393 -0.97 25.55 10.76
N MET A 394 -1.81 24.52 10.65
CA MET A 394 -3.25 24.64 10.65
C MET A 394 -3.83 24.17 11.98
N ASN A 395 -4.93 24.81 12.41
CA ASN A 395 -5.67 24.36 13.59
C ASN A 395 -6.16 22.92 13.38
N PRO A 396 -6.08 22.05 14.40
CA PRO A 396 -6.60 20.71 14.29
C PRO A 396 -8.13 20.76 14.18
N LEU A 397 -8.66 20.45 12.99
CA LEU A 397 -10.10 20.41 12.71
C LEU A 397 -10.69 19.00 12.88
N ARG A 398 -9.87 18.02 13.29
CA ARG A 398 -10.24 16.61 13.44
C ARG A 398 -11.29 16.40 14.54
N VAL A 399 -12.17 15.43 14.32
CA VAL A 399 -13.22 15.05 15.28
C VAL A 399 -12.69 14.11 16.37
N VAL A 400 -11.77 13.22 16.00
CA VAL A 400 -11.16 12.22 16.88
C VAL A 400 -9.67 12.10 16.56
N ASP A 401 -8.85 11.85 17.57
CA ASP A 401 -7.45 11.49 17.40
C ASP A 401 -7.32 9.96 17.37
N LEU A 402 -6.92 9.43 16.22
CA LEU A 402 -6.68 8.01 16.00
C LEU A 402 -5.18 7.67 15.95
N SER A 403 -4.31 8.62 16.31
CA SER A 403 -2.88 8.38 16.31
C SER A 403 -2.50 7.29 17.32
N PRO A 404 -1.52 6.43 16.98
CA PRO A 404 -1.01 5.45 17.93
C PRO A 404 -0.46 6.11 19.19
N ILE A 405 -0.63 5.43 20.33
CA ILE A 405 -0.15 5.90 21.65
C ILE A 405 1.37 6.12 21.62
N GLU A 406 2.10 5.19 21.01
CA GLU A 406 3.55 5.29 20.85
C GLU A 406 3.90 5.79 19.45
N ARG A 407 4.63 6.91 19.40
CA ARG A 407 5.16 7.44 18.15
C ARG A 407 6.29 6.56 17.64
N HIS A 408 6.17 6.14 16.38
CA HIS A 408 7.23 5.45 15.64
C HIS A 408 7.70 6.31 14.46
N ALA A 409 8.70 5.80 13.73
CA ALA A 409 9.23 6.53 12.60
C ALA A 409 8.20 6.72 11.49
N CYS A 410 8.27 7.89 10.85
CA CYS A 410 7.25 8.32 9.90
C CYS A 410 7.18 7.40 8.68
N LEU A 411 5.99 6.88 8.38
CA LEU A 411 5.76 6.04 7.20
C LEU A 411 5.96 6.81 5.89
N HIS A 412 5.60 8.10 5.84
CA HIS A 412 5.89 8.94 4.67
C HIS A 412 7.39 9.08 4.41
N LEU A 413 8.24 9.22 5.44
CA LEU A 413 9.70 9.27 5.24
C LEU A 413 10.28 7.94 4.74
N LYS A 414 9.57 6.84 5.00
CA LYS A 414 9.96 5.50 4.55
C LYS A 414 9.56 5.24 3.09
N HIS A 415 8.43 5.80 2.63
CA HIS A 415 7.78 5.36 1.38
C HIS A 415 7.55 6.45 0.33
N ASP A 416 7.48 7.72 0.72
CA ASP A 416 6.86 8.75 -0.11
C ASP A 416 7.88 9.80 -0.57
N MET A 417 7.61 10.41 -1.72
CA MET A 417 8.35 11.57 -2.21
C MET A 417 7.40 12.64 -2.74
N ALA A 418 7.52 13.86 -2.20
CA ALA A 418 6.70 15.00 -2.60
C ALA A 418 7.48 15.95 -3.52
N ILE A 419 6.98 16.16 -4.74
CA ILE A 419 7.63 16.89 -5.83
C ILE A 419 6.79 18.12 -6.20
N ARG A 420 7.44 19.27 -6.24
CA ARG A 420 6.83 20.57 -6.58
C ARG A 420 6.77 20.81 -8.09
N THR A 421 6.03 21.84 -8.49
CA THR A 421 5.90 22.27 -9.90
C THR A 421 7.22 22.51 -10.62
N ASP A 422 8.27 22.91 -9.91
CA ASP A 422 9.61 23.20 -10.43
C ASP A 422 10.61 22.03 -10.26
N GLY A 423 10.13 20.85 -9.87
CA GLY A 423 10.97 19.67 -9.61
C GLY A 423 11.64 19.66 -8.24
N THR A 424 11.45 20.68 -7.39
CA THR A 424 11.96 20.65 -6.02
C THR A 424 11.33 19.49 -5.25
N VAL A 425 12.16 18.68 -4.59
CA VAL A 425 11.72 17.62 -3.68
C VAL A 425 11.75 18.19 -2.26
N GLN A 426 10.61 18.18 -1.59
CA GLN A 426 10.47 18.61 -0.20
C GLN A 426 10.43 17.40 0.75
N LEU A 427 10.58 17.64 2.05
CA LEU A 427 10.63 16.56 3.05
C LEU A 427 9.42 15.61 2.97
N CYS A 428 8.21 16.18 2.92
CA CYS A 428 6.96 15.47 2.68
C CYS A 428 5.83 16.48 2.39
N ARG A 429 4.61 16.01 2.16
CA ARG A 429 3.42 16.88 1.97
C ARG A 429 3.13 17.84 3.13
N GLN A 430 3.68 17.61 4.32
CA GLN A 430 3.48 18.54 5.44
C GLN A 430 4.35 19.80 5.32
N ASP A 431 5.42 19.76 4.51
CA ASP A 431 6.34 20.88 4.32
C ASP A 431 5.84 21.92 3.30
N PHE A 432 4.62 22.41 3.50
CA PHE A 432 3.91 23.28 2.55
C PHE A 432 4.70 24.49 2.04
N HIS A 433 5.55 25.06 2.90
CA HIS A 433 6.35 26.25 2.60
C HIS A 433 7.78 25.92 2.15
N ARG A 434 8.10 24.64 1.90
CA ARG A 434 9.41 24.16 1.45
C ARG A 434 10.56 24.55 2.40
N ALA A 435 10.32 24.50 3.71
CA ALA A 435 11.34 24.83 4.70
C ALA A 435 12.49 23.79 4.75
N HIS A 436 12.22 22.59 4.24
CA HIS A 436 13.12 21.43 4.25
C HIS A 436 13.18 20.81 2.84
N THR A 437 14.06 21.35 2.01
CA THR A 437 14.29 20.86 0.63
C THR A 437 15.31 19.72 0.60
N MET A 438 14.96 18.62 -0.07
CA MET A 438 15.77 17.40 -0.23
C MET A 438 16.58 17.40 -1.55
N GLY A 439 16.43 18.43 -2.38
CA GLY A 439 17.09 18.61 -3.67
C GLY A 439 16.08 18.97 -4.76
N ASN A 440 16.53 18.96 -6.03
CA ASN A 440 15.65 19.12 -7.17
C ASN A 440 15.84 17.96 -8.16
N ILE A 441 14.77 17.21 -8.45
CA ILE A 441 14.84 15.99 -9.27
C ILE A 441 15.33 16.25 -10.70
N LEU A 442 15.09 17.46 -11.25
CA LEU A 442 15.47 17.82 -12.62
C LEU A 442 16.96 18.14 -12.75
N THR A 443 17.62 18.53 -11.66
CA THR A 443 19.05 18.91 -11.65
C THR A 443 19.94 17.95 -10.87
N ASP A 444 19.47 17.45 -9.72
CA ASP A 444 20.21 16.56 -8.82
C ASP A 444 19.99 15.08 -9.13
N GLY A 445 18.85 14.74 -9.75
CA GLY A 445 18.41 13.37 -9.98
C GLY A 445 17.70 12.74 -8.77
N ILE A 446 16.81 11.80 -9.06
CA ILE A 446 15.92 11.15 -8.08
C ILE A 446 16.68 10.42 -6.96
N GLU A 447 17.81 9.79 -7.30
CA GLU A 447 18.67 9.06 -6.37
C GLU A 447 19.20 9.96 -5.25
N LYS A 448 19.73 11.13 -5.63
CA LYS A 448 20.32 12.09 -4.68
C LYS A 448 19.23 12.70 -3.80
N CYS A 449 18.07 13.02 -4.37
CA CYS A 449 16.92 13.50 -3.60
C CYS A 449 16.44 12.47 -2.57
N TRP A 450 16.33 11.19 -2.96
CA TRP A 450 15.91 10.13 -2.05
C TRP A 450 16.94 9.83 -0.95
N ALA A 451 18.22 9.89 -1.26
CA ALA A 451 19.30 9.73 -0.29
C ALA A 451 19.31 10.86 0.75
N ALA A 452 19.00 12.11 0.35
CA ALA A 452 18.92 13.23 1.29
C ALA A 452 17.84 13.04 2.38
N MET A 453 16.76 12.30 2.06
CA MET A 453 15.70 11.96 3.01
C MET A 453 16.09 10.88 4.04
N GLU A 454 17.26 10.25 3.90
CA GLU A 454 17.72 9.23 4.85
C GLU A 454 18.00 9.82 6.24
N THR A 455 18.63 11.00 6.29
CA THR A 455 18.96 11.66 7.57
C THR A 455 17.73 11.90 8.46
N PRO A 456 16.64 12.56 7.99
CA PRO A 456 15.44 12.75 8.80
C PRO A 456 14.73 11.42 9.13
N TYR A 457 14.80 10.42 8.26
CA TYR A 457 14.26 9.09 8.57
C TYR A 457 14.98 8.40 9.74
N HIS A 458 16.32 8.44 9.77
CA HIS A 458 17.11 7.92 10.89
C HIS A 458 16.91 8.70 12.18
N ALA A 459 16.71 10.02 12.11
CA ALA A 459 16.41 10.85 13.29
C ALA A 459 15.12 10.36 13.97
N HIS A 460 14.06 10.13 13.20
CA HIS A 460 12.80 9.55 13.69
C HIS A 460 12.99 8.17 14.33
N TRP A 461 13.86 7.32 13.76
CA TRP A 461 14.13 6.00 14.32
C TRP A 461 14.81 6.05 15.69
N LYS A 462 15.56 7.12 15.95
CA LYS A 462 16.19 7.43 17.25
C LYS A 462 15.27 8.20 18.20
N GLY A 463 14.03 8.47 17.80
CA GLY A 463 13.07 9.27 18.56
C GLY A 463 13.33 10.78 18.51
N ASP A 464 14.22 11.26 17.65
CA ASP A 464 14.43 12.69 17.41
C ASP A 464 13.47 13.21 16.34
N TYR A 465 12.33 13.74 16.80
CA TYR A 465 11.31 14.35 15.95
C TYR A 465 11.49 15.85 15.75
N ASN A 466 12.51 16.46 16.36
CA ASN A 466 12.80 17.89 16.22
C ASN A 466 13.80 18.16 15.09
N SER A 467 14.35 17.10 14.48
CA SER A 467 15.31 17.15 13.39
C SER A 467 14.72 16.46 12.14
N PRO A 468 13.84 17.13 11.38
CA PRO A 468 13.59 18.58 11.36
C PRO A 468 12.40 19.04 12.22
N PRO A 469 12.34 20.34 12.60
CA PRO A 469 11.32 20.86 13.52
C PRO A 469 9.87 20.66 13.06
N LEU A 470 9.65 20.59 11.73
CA LEU A 470 8.34 20.30 11.14
C LEU A 470 7.71 19.02 11.71
N CYS A 471 8.53 18.02 12.02
CA CYS A 471 8.05 16.72 12.44
C CYS A 471 7.50 16.73 13.87
N ALA A 472 7.95 17.63 14.75
CA ALA A 472 7.58 17.64 16.16
C ALA A 472 6.05 17.76 16.35
N GLY A 473 5.41 18.66 15.60
CA GLY A 473 3.96 18.91 15.62
C GLY A 473 3.15 18.16 14.57
N CYS A 474 3.76 17.26 13.79
CA CYS A 474 3.08 16.52 12.74
C CYS A 474 2.27 15.35 13.29
N ASP A 475 1.06 15.14 12.76
CA ASP A 475 0.14 14.04 13.13
C ASP A 475 -0.16 13.07 11.98
N GLU A 476 0.58 13.14 10.87
CA GLU A 476 0.47 12.21 9.71
C GLU A 476 1.45 11.03 9.76
N TRP A 477 2.38 10.98 10.71
CA TRP A 477 3.51 10.03 10.69
C TRP A 477 3.13 8.54 10.68
N TRP A 478 1.92 8.20 11.10
CA TRP A 478 1.38 6.83 11.16
C TRP A 478 0.41 6.50 10.02
N VAL A 479 0.05 7.51 9.20
CA VAL A 479 -0.76 7.33 8.01
C VAL A 479 0.13 6.77 6.90
N PHE A 480 -0.44 5.91 6.08
CA PHE A 480 0.28 5.19 5.03
C PHE A 480 -0.49 5.29 3.71
N ASN A 481 0.24 5.61 2.64
CA ASN A 481 -0.25 5.55 1.27
C ASN A 481 0.12 4.19 0.67
N PHE A 482 -0.85 3.49 0.10
CA PHE A 482 -0.66 2.15 -0.47
C PHE A 482 -0.03 2.16 -1.86
#